data_AF-A0AA85AIK1-F1
#
_entry.id   AF-A0AA85AIK1-F1
#
_cell.length_a   1.000
_cell.length_b   1.000
_cell.length_c   1.000
_cell.angle_alpha   90.00
_cell.angle_beta   90.00
_cell.angle_gamma   90.00
#
_symmetry.space_group_name_H-M   'P 1'
#
loop_
_entity.id
_entity.type
_entity.pdbx_description
1 polymer ?
#
loop_
_entity_poly.entity_id
_entity_poly.type
_entity_poly.pdbx_seq_one_letter_code
_entity_poly.pdbx_strand_id
1 'polypeptide(L)'
;MMHSYLLHYILTIFTSHSFCYSISRDCTENAENTAWFDQYPDSYWEIGNIGTIIEQQNTPFEFTIGFRAQLANTAINGEHLTLSNLDEIDEDVYSLLVTFNFGPDDGNIYVILSNNQIFIYADKKNLLWSSPLITITDTTWHRLKLIFHSPNSIKEQNGPDVEHGLQLLFDHRHFWLPPIEIYNLPSVVFIGGLPRVLNLQLQANGQPSNIYGLFGCVDELTMNNVSMSLRTSNRPVCYDCFSLNPTIVHIPENIDEYLKYSLIKLHIPDMFTQSGHDKLTFDFSFFYDRNTIKQASLFVLTFGGTIDLPSEEIHLWLFLSNNEVKMGYITESNNELELNHEVNLANIGHNQNIWHYIKLHITFINHNLLFQLKSQTSISDTLAPFIKANRLISIHLGRNTFLTSDKMKQSVYNYHGEMFKGCLRSLHLSTSTEIRNINLPEDLPGFLYGLCHTSLVW
;
A
#
# COMPACT_ATOMS: atom_id res chain seq x y z
N MET A 1 13.75 -50.70 -41.01
CA MET A 1 12.38 -50.26 -40.69
C MET A 1 12.32 -49.86 -39.22
N MET A 2 12.90 -48.69 -38.91
CA MET A 2 12.48 -47.89 -37.75
C MET A 2 11.35 -47.02 -38.28
N HIS A 3 10.20 -46.98 -37.61
CA HIS A 3 9.17 -45.94 -37.60
C HIS A 3 7.94 -46.54 -36.92
N SER A 4 7.66 -46.15 -35.66
CA SER A 4 6.32 -46.08 -35.04
C SER A 4 6.39 -46.12 -33.50
N TYR A 5 7.16 -45.21 -32.89
CA TYR A 5 7.07 -44.92 -31.44
C TYR A 5 7.28 -43.43 -31.16
N LEU A 6 6.65 -42.56 -31.96
CA LEU A 6 6.76 -41.11 -31.77
C LEU A 6 5.43 -40.40 -32.10
N LEU A 7 4.32 -40.87 -31.52
CA LEU A 7 3.03 -40.19 -31.66
C LEU A 7 2.04 -40.53 -30.53
N HIS A 8 2.53 -40.53 -29.28
CA HIS A 8 1.68 -40.60 -28.07
C HIS A 8 2.10 -39.60 -26.97
N TYR A 9 2.92 -38.60 -27.30
CA TYR A 9 3.42 -37.59 -26.36
C TYR A 9 3.19 -36.15 -26.85
N ILE A 10 2.05 -35.87 -27.48
CA ILE A 10 1.60 -34.49 -27.73
C ILE A 10 0.06 -34.49 -27.66
N LEU A 11 -0.50 -34.45 -26.45
CA LEU A 11 -1.81 -33.80 -26.15
C LEU A 11 -2.13 -33.97 -24.65
N THR A 12 -1.45 -33.24 -23.77
CA THR A 12 -1.93 -32.96 -22.38
C THR A 12 -1.07 -31.87 -21.77
N ILE A 13 -1.16 -30.68 -22.34
CA ILE A 13 -0.73 -29.44 -21.69
C ILE A 13 -1.91 -28.51 -21.85
N PHE A 14 -2.54 -28.16 -20.73
CA PHE A 14 -3.45 -27.04 -20.45
C PHE A 14 -4.51 -27.53 -19.45
N THR A 15 -4.20 -27.40 -18.16
CA THR A 15 -5.09 -26.87 -17.13
C THR A 15 -4.38 -26.90 -15.77
N SER A 16 -4.49 -25.79 -15.05
CA SER A 16 -4.22 -25.60 -13.62
C SER A 16 -2.81 -25.92 -13.12
N HIS A 17 -1.84 -25.04 -13.40
CA HIS A 17 -0.82 -24.73 -12.41
C HIS A 17 -1.33 -23.55 -11.58
N SER A 18 -2.00 -23.88 -10.48
CA SER A 18 -2.22 -22.96 -9.37
C SER A 18 -0.83 -22.62 -8.82
N PHE A 19 -0.38 -21.39 -9.02
CA PHE A 19 0.82 -20.88 -8.37
C PHE A 19 0.56 -20.78 -6.86
N CYS A 20 0.89 -21.83 -6.13
CA CYS A 20 1.16 -21.75 -4.69
C CYS A 20 2.58 -21.17 -4.55
N TYR A 21 2.69 -19.85 -4.48
CA TYR A 21 3.93 -19.21 -4.05
C TYR A 21 4.10 -19.50 -2.55
N SER A 22 5.21 -20.15 -2.21
CA SER A 22 5.65 -20.33 -0.83
C SER A 22 6.12 -18.98 -0.29
N ILE A 23 5.29 -18.32 0.52
CA ILE A 23 5.54 -16.99 1.14
C ILE A 23 6.73 -17.00 2.14
N SER A 24 7.35 -18.14 2.43
CA SER A 24 8.31 -18.26 3.54
C SER A 24 9.74 -17.76 3.27
N ARG A 25 10.03 -17.10 2.14
CA ARG A 25 11.40 -16.61 1.81
C ARG A 25 11.53 -15.10 1.56
N ASP A 26 10.42 -14.37 1.48
CA ASP A 26 10.43 -12.92 1.17
C ASP A 26 10.18 -12.06 2.41
N CYS A 27 10.50 -12.61 3.58
CA CYS A 27 10.22 -11.98 4.85
C CYS A 27 11.47 -11.33 5.45
N THR A 28 11.37 -10.11 6.01
CA THR A 28 12.50 -9.57 6.78
C THR A 28 12.67 -10.41 8.04
N GLU A 29 13.91 -10.72 8.40
CA GLU A 29 14.21 -11.43 9.65
C GLU A 29 14.29 -10.46 10.85
N ASN A 30 14.27 -9.14 10.60
CA ASN A 30 14.44 -8.08 11.59
C ASN A 30 13.68 -6.78 11.23
N ALA A 31 12.34 -6.78 11.30
CA ALA A 31 11.49 -5.59 11.10
C ALA A 31 12.01 -4.34 11.83
N GLU A 32 12.54 -4.49 13.04
CA GLU A 32 13.05 -3.39 13.86
C GLU A 32 14.20 -2.57 13.24
N ASN A 33 14.87 -3.10 12.21
CA ASN A 33 15.98 -2.47 11.50
C ASN A 33 15.57 -2.05 10.08
N THR A 34 14.33 -1.58 9.92
CA THR A 34 13.80 -1.13 8.64
C THR A 34 13.04 0.20 8.81
N ALA A 35 12.82 0.91 7.69
CA ALA A 35 12.05 2.15 7.67
C ALA A 35 11.08 2.19 6.48
N TRP A 36 9.81 2.53 6.76
CA TRP A 36 8.70 2.63 5.81
C TRP A 36 8.50 4.05 5.28
N PHE A 37 8.35 4.15 3.96
CA PHE A 37 8.09 5.39 3.23
C PHE A 37 6.81 5.25 2.40
N ASP A 38 5.89 6.19 2.55
CA ASP A 38 4.51 6.14 2.04
C ASP A 38 4.23 7.22 0.99
N GLN A 39 5.27 7.74 0.33
CA GLN A 39 5.19 8.80 -0.69
C GLN A 39 4.63 10.16 -0.23
N TYR A 40 4.13 10.29 1.00
CA TYR A 40 3.64 11.57 1.50
C TYR A 40 4.76 12.62 1.54
N PRO A 41 4.44 13.92 1.43
CA PRO A 41 5.47 14.95 1.28
C PRO A 41 6.47 15.10 2.45
N ASP A 42 6.13 14.58 3.62
CA ASP A 42 6.96 14.51 4.83
C ASP A 42 7.58 13.11 5.04
N SER A 43 7.38 12.21 4.08
CA SER A 43 7.98 10.88 4.03
C SER A 43 9.40 10.91 3.48
N TYR A 44 10.31 11.50 4.26
CA TYR A 44 11.74 11.47 3.99
C TYR A 44 12.54 11.32 5.29
N TRP A 45 13.78 10.88 5.17
CA TRP A 45 14.74 10.88 6.28
C TRP A 45 15.97 11.70 5.90
N GLU A 46 16.26 12.73 6.70
CA GLU A 46 17.44 13.59 6.55
C GLU A 46 18.57 13.14 7.47
N ILE A 47 19.75 12.91 6.88
CA ILE A 47 20.98 12.57 7.60
C ILE A 47 22.01 13.65 7.31
N GLY A 48 22.25 14.52 8.29
CA GLY A 48 23.26 15.58 8.21
C GLY A 48 24.59 15.21 8.86
N ASN A 49 25.57 16.12 8.78
CA ASN A 49 26.88 16.03 9.43
C ASN A 49 27.67 14.76 9.06
N ILE A 50 27.60 14.34 7.80
CA ILE A 50 28.20 13.07 7.33
C ILE A 50 29.68 12.97 7.69
N GLY A 51 30.46 14.05 7.54
CA GLY A 51 31.89 14.06 7.86
C GLY A 51 32.22 13.75 9.33
N THR A 52 31.28 14.00 10.25
CA THR A 52 31.43 13.61 11.66
C THR A 52 31.03 12.16 11.91
N ILE A 53 30.06 11.63 11.15
CA ILE A 53 29.54 10.27 11.30
C ILE A 53 30.57 9.24 10.86
N ILE A 54 31.25 9.49 9.74
CA ILE A 54 32.18 8.52 9.14
C ILE A 54 33.65 8.74 9.56
N GLU A 55 33.92 9.71 10.44
CA GLU A 55 35.26 10.12 10.90
C GLU A 55 36.27 10.26 9.75
N GLN A 56 36.31 11.43 9.08
CA GLN A 56 37.18 11.76 7.92
C GLN A 56 38.26 10.70 7.58
N GLN A 57 37.89 9.76 6.72
CA GLN A 57 38.81 8.76 6.20
C GLN A 57 39.36 9.23 4.85
N ASN A 58 40.64 8.93 4.55
CA ASN A 58 41.22 9.11 3.21
C ASN A 58 40.70 8.07 2.20
N THR A 59 39.50 7.51 2.42
CA THR A 59 38.86 6.49 1.58
C THR A 59 37.76 7.10 0.73
N PRO A 60 37.43 6.51 -0.43
CA PRO A 60 36.24 6.89 -1.20
C PRO A 60 34.98 6.93 -0.33
N PHE A 61 34.04 7.84 -0.63
CA PHE A 61 32.75 7.81 0.06
C PHE A 61 31.94 6.62 -0.44
N GLU A 62 31.56 5.73 0.47
CA GLU A 62 30.80 4.52 0.16
C GLU A 62 29.43 4.61 0.82
N PHE A 63 28.37 4.35 0.06
CA PHE A 63 27.01 4.32 0.56
C PHE A 63 26.35 3.01 0.16
N THR A 64 25.77 2.28 1.10
CA THR A 64 24.97 1.09 0.82
C THR A 64 23.58 1.27 1.40
N ILE A 65 22.58 0.86 0.63
CA ILE A 65 21.18 0.83 1.03
C ILE A 65 20.55 -0.44 0.50
N GLY A 66 19.80 -1.13 1.34
CA GLY A 66 18.87 -2.13 0.88
C GLY A 66 17.47 -1.55 0.80
N PHE A 67 16.71 -1.92 -0.22
CA PHE A 67 15.38 -1.36 -0.44
C PHE A 67 14.43 -2.35 -1.11
N ARG A 68 13.13 -2.10 -0.92
CA ARG A 68 12.03 -2.77 -1.59
C ARG A 68 10.97 -1.73 -1.92
N ALA A 69 10.58 -1.58 -3.19
CA ALA A 69 9.74 -0.47 -3.63
C ALA A 69 8.62 -0.94 -4.56
N GLN A 70 7.46 -0.29 -4.47
CA GLN A 70 6.38 -0.46 -5.45
C GLN A 70 6.39 0.73 -6.40
N LEU A 71 6.66 0.44 -7.67
CA LEU A 71 6.87 1.43 -8.72
C LEU A 71 5.73 1.41 -9.75
N ALA A 72 4.53 1.02 -9.31
CA ALA A 72 3.34 0.88 -10.14
C ALA A 72 2.33 2.01 -9.89
N ASN A 73 1.61 2.38 -10.95
CA ASN A 73 0.77 3.58 -11.12
C ASN A 73 -0.51 3.66 -10.26
N THR A 74 -0.50 3.12 -9.03
CA THR A 74 -1.73 2.90 -8.24
C THR A 74 -1.90 3.83 -7.04
N ALA A 75 -0.94 4.73 -6.81
CA ALA A 75 -1.02 5.80 -5.82
C ALA A 75 -0.59 7.08 -6.55
N ILE A 76 -1.42 8.07 -6.81
CA ILE A 76 -1.71 9.11 -5.81
C ILE A 76 -2.98 9.91 -6.14
N ASN A 77 -3.65 9.70 -7.28
CA ASN A 77 -4.87 10.47 -7.61
C ASN A 77 -6.10 9.57 -7.67
N GLY A 78 -7.08 9.86 -6.82
CA GLY A 78 -8.43 9.30 -6.87
C GLY A 78 -9.24 9.70 -8.11
N GLU A 79 -8.61 9.83 -9.28
CA GLU A 79 -9.24 10.25 -10.51
C GLU A 79 -9.32 9.12 -11.54
N HIS A 80 -10.56 8.81 -11.92
CA HIS A 80 -10.97 8.22 -13.20
C HIS A 80 -10.34 6.89 -13.66
N LEU A 81 -10.95 5.77 -13.26
CA LEU A 81 -11.07 4.61 -14.15
C LEU A 81 -12.40 4.70 -14.91
N THR A 82 -12.41 5.39 -16.05
CA THR A 82 -13.52 5.30 -17.01
C THR A 82 -13.41 3.99 -17.79
N LEU A 83 -14.46 3.17 -17.75
CA LEU A 83 -14.59 1.90 -18.49
C LEU A 83 -14.60 2.03 -20.02
N SER A 84 -14.12 3.15 -20.59
CA SER A 84 -14.28 3.46 -22.01
C SER A 84 -13.01 3.66 -22.82
N ASN A 85 -11.80 3.53 -22.25
CA ASN A 85 -10.55 3.44 -23.04
C ASN A 85 -9.52 2.56 -22.30
N LEU A 86 -9.44 1.30 -22.72
CA LEU A 86 -8.41 0.32 -22.30
C LEU A 86 -7.12 0.51 -23.12
N ASP A 87 -6.62 1.72 -23.17
CA ASP A 87 -5.20 1.96 -23.42
C ASP A 87 -4.67 2.51 -22.10
N GLU A 88 -4.19 1.62 -21.22
CA GLU A 88 -3.37 2.01 -20.07
C GLU A 88 -2.20 2.82 -20.63
N ILE A 89 -2.26 4.15 -20.52
CA ILE A 89 -1.07 4.96 -20.67
C ILE A 89 -0.23 4.62 -19.46
N ASP A 90 0.72 3.69 -19.66
CA ASP A 90 1.73 3.30 -18.71
C ASP A 90 2.65 4.53 -18.53
N GLU A 91 2.21 5.50 -17.72
CA GLU A 91 3.09 6.60 -17.32
C GLU A 91 4.18 6.00 -16.44
N ASP A 92 5.43 6.13 -16.88
CA ASP A 92 6.59 5.70 -16.11
C ASP A 92 6.59 6.42 -14.75
N VAL A 93 6.34 5.67 -13.68
CA VAL A 93 6.40 6.20 -12.31
C VAL A 93 7.85 6.21 -11.85
N TYR A 94 8.35 7.39 -11.51
CA TYR A 94 9.69 7.58 -10.97
C TYR A 94 9.62 7.84 -9.46
N SER A 95 10.35 7.06 -8.68
CA SER A 95 10.44 7.21 -7.21
C SER A 95 11.85 7.56 -6.76
N LEU A 96 11.98 8.55 -5.89
CA LEU A 96 13.26 8.97 -5.34
C LEU A 96 13.71 8.05 -4.20
N LEU A 97 14.81 7.31 -4.38
CA LEU A 97 15.38 6.45 -3.35
C LEU A 97 16.29 7.23 -2.40
N VAL A 98 17.27 7.95 -2.94
CA VAL A 98 18.25 8.71 -2.15
C VAL A 98 18.75 9.93 -2.90
N THR A 99 19.01 11.01 -2.15
CA THR A 99 19.68 12.22 -2.63
C THR A 99 20.94 12.48 -1.82
N PHE A 100 22.03 12.78 -2.51
CA PHE A 100 23.30 13.24 -1.93
C PHE A 100 23.47 14.73 -2.23
N ASN A 101 23.50 15.56 -1.19
CA ASN A 101 23.70 17.00 -1.32
C ASN A 101 25.16 17.36 -1.00
N PHE A 102 25.90 17.80 -2.02
CA PHE A 102 27.31 18.21 -1.88
C PHE A 102 27.48 19.72 -1.64
N GLY A 103 26.39 20.41 -1.30
CA GLY A 103 26.38 21.86 -1.11
C GLY A 103 26.12 22.65 -2.40
N PRO A 104 26.07 23.99 -2.30
CA PRO A 104 25.68 24.86 -3.40
C PRO A 104 26.65 24.83 -4.59
N ASP A 105 27.93 24.59 -4.33
CA ASP A 105 28.97 24.61 -5.36
C ASP A 105 28.98 23.33 -6.20
N ASP A 106 28.77 22.17 -5.57
CA ASP A 106 28.88 20.86 -6.22
C ASP A 106 27.51 20.31 -6.69
N GLY A 107 26.42 20.71 -6.03
CA GLY A 107 25.04 20.34 -6.38
C GLY A 107 24.58 19.01 -5.78
N ASN A 108 23.47 18.47 -6.29
CA ASN A 108 22.91 17.21 -5.82
C ASN A 108 23.07 16.07 -6.82
N ILE A 109 23.14 14.86 -6.28
CA ILE A 109 22.98 13.60 -7.03
C ILE A 109 21.78 12.83 -6.49
N TYR A 110 20.97 12.31 -7.38
CA TYR A 110 19.74 11.60 -7.08
C TYR A 110 19.80 10.20 -7.65
N VAL A 111 19.34 9.23 -6.86
CA VAL A 111 19.07 7.87 -7.30
C VAL A 111 17.57 7.73 -7.43
N ILE A 112 17.12 7.55 -8.66
CA ILE A 112 15.70 7.50 -9.00
C ILE A 112 15.39 6.11 -9.56
N LEU A 113 14.31 5.52 -9.08
CA LEU A 113 13.84 4.19 -9.43
C LEU A 113 12.66 4.30 -10.38
N SER A 114 12.62 3.39 -11.35
CA SER A 114 11.45 3.09 -12.18
C SER A 114 11.21 1.58 -12.16
N ASN A 115 10.07 1.13 -12.67
CA ASN A 115 9.73 -0.31 -12.73
C ASN A 115 10.83 -1.17 -13.40
N ASN A 116 11.61 -0.60 -14.33
CA ASN A 116 12.55 -1.33 -15.15
C ASN A 116 13.98 -0.76 -15.19
N GLN A 117 14.25 0.38 -14.56
CA GLN A 117 15.58 1.03 -14.58
C GLN A 117 15.88 1.82 -13.31
N ILE A 118 17.17 1.98 -13.01
CA ILE A 118 17.69 2.96 -12.06
C ILE A 118 18.32 4.11 -12.84
N PHE A 119 17.99 5.33 -12.46
CA PHE A 119 18.57 6.55 -13.00
C PHE A 119 19.45 7.20 -11.93
N ILE A 120 20.65 7.60 -12.35
CA ILE A 120 21.49 8.52 -11.58
C ILE A 120 21.38 9.89 -12.25
N TYR A 121 20.74 10.82 -11.55
CA TYR A 121 20.55 12.19 -12.00
C TYR A 121 21.48 13.11 -11.21
N ALA A 122 22.07 14.09 -11.90
CA ALA A 122 22.87 15.14 -11.25
C ALA A 122 22.39 16.49 -11.77
N ASP A 123 22.12 17.44 -10.86
CA ASP A 123 21.49 18.73 -11.21
C ASP A 123 22.20 19.46 -12.35
N LYS A 124 23.53 19.43 -12.35
CA LYS A 124 24.34 20.13 -13.37
C LYS A 124 24.33 19.45 -14.75
N LYS A 125 23.90 18.19 -14.84
CA LYS A 125 24.02 17.37 -16.07
C LYS A 125 22.68 16.91 -16.64
N ASN A 126 21.54 17.21 -16.01
CA ASN A 126 20.17 16.78 -16.38
C ASN A 126 19.91 15.27 -16.48
N LEU A 127 20.90 14.41 -16.66
CA LEU A 127 20.87 12.97 -16.45
C LEU A 127 22.31 12.48 -16.60
N LEU A 128 22.83 11.77 -15.60
CA LEU A 128 24.18 11.23 -15.68
C LEU A 128 24.19 9.85 -16.33
N TRP A 129 23.27 8.97 -15.91
CA TRP A 129 23.28 7.57 -16.31
C TRP A 129 21.93 6.90 -16.07
N SER A 130 21.64 5.86 -16.85
CA SER A 130 20.53 4.94 -16.64
C SER A 130 21.03 3.49 -16.73
N SER A 131 20.47 2.61 -15.90
CA SER A 131 20.83 1.19 -15.94
C SER A 131 20.30 0.52 -17.21
N PRO A 132 20.88 -0.62 -17.62
CA PRO A 132 20.17 -1.56 -18.47
C PRO A 132 18.82 -1.92 -17.86
N LEU A 133 17.91 -2.47 -18.67
CA LEU A 133 16.63 -2.98 -18.19
C LEU A 133 16.88 -4.03 -17.10
N ILE A 134 16.37 -3.72 -15.92
CA ILE A 134 16.31 -4.56 -14.72
C ILE A 134 14.86 -4.70 -14.30
N THR A 135 14.57 -5.51 -13.30
CA THR A 135 13.21 -5.62 -12.76
C THR A 135 13.28 -5.32 -11.29
N ILE A 136 12.64 -4.22 -10.89
CA ILE A 136 12.49 -3.85 -9.48
C ILE A 136 11.07 -4.23 -9.10
N THR A 137 10.94 -5.24 -8.25
CA THR A 137 9.62 -5.70 -7.81
C THR A 137 9.35 -5.28 -6.38
N ASP A 138 8.08 -5.08 -6.09
CA ASP A 138 7.57 -4.82 -4.76
C ASP A 138 7.58 -6.08 -3.87
N THR A 139 8.09 -7.21 -4.35
CA THR A 139 8.21 -8.49 -3.62
C THR A 139 9.62 -8.82 -3.18
N THR A 140 10.64 -8.17 -3.75
CA THR A 140 12.05 -8.52 -3.55
C THR A 140 12.82 -7.39 -2.89
N TRP A 141 13.71 -7.75 -1.97
CA TRP A 141 14.74 -6.83 -1.49
C TRP A 141 15.86 -6.71 -2.51
N HIS A 142 16.27 -5.47 -2.77
CA HIS A 142 17.38 -5.12 -3.64
C HIS A 142 18.48 -4.45 -2.83
N ARG A 143 19.74 -4.67 -3.22
CA ARG A 143 20.90 -4.04 -2.59
C ARG A 143 21.60 -3.12 -3.57
N LEU A 144 21.72 -1.85 -3.20
CA LEU A 144 22.43 -0.83 -3.95
C LEU A 144 23.63 -0.35 -3.12
N LYS A 145 24.81 -0.35 -3.74
CA LYS A 145 26.02 0.28 -3.21
C LYS A 145 26.55 1.30 -4.22
N LEU A 146 26.86 2.50 -3.75
CA LEU A 146 27.49 3.57 -4.51
C LEU A 146 28.86 3.87 -3.91
N ILE A 147 29.88 4.01 -4.77
CA ILE A 147 31.23 4.37 -4.36
C ILE A 147 31.67 5.59 -5.15
N PHE A 148 31.91 6.69 -4.46
CA PHE A 148 32.34 7.95 -5.04
C PHE A 148 33.85 8.06 -4.92
N HIS A 149 34.56 7.80 -6.02
CA HIS A 149 36.01 7.92 -6.06
C HIS A 149 36.43 9.37 -6.16
N SER A 150 37.20 9.85 -5.17
CA SER A 150 37.83 11.16 -5.28
C SER A 150 38.87 11.15 -6.40
N PRO A 151 38.97 12.22 -7.21
CA PRO A 151 40.01 12.36 -8.23
C PRO A 151 41.44 12.31 -7.67
N ASN A 152 41.61 12.48 -6.35
CA ASN A 152 42.91 12.42 -5.69
C ASN A 152 43.30 11.02 -5.19
N SER A 153 42.48 9.99 -5.44
CA SER A 153 42.78 8.61 -5.00
C SER A 153 43.83 7.95 -5.92
N ILE A 154 45.07 7.99 -5.45
CA ILE A 154 46.23 7.13 -5.78
C ILE A 154 46.43 6.81 -7.27
N LYS A 155 47.40 7.51 -7.89
CA LYS A 155 48.13 6.97 -9.05
C LYS A 155 48.86 5.71 -8.60
N GLU A 156 48.35 4.52 -8.91
CA GLU A 156 49.17 3.31 -8.83
C GLU A 156 50.35 3.49 -9.77
N GLN A 157 51.57 3.52 -9.21
CA GLN A 157 52.77 3.86 -9.98
C GLN A 157 53.09 2.87 -11.13
N ASN A 158 52.35 1.76 -11.31
CA ASN A 158 52.49 0.82 -12.43
C ASN A 158 51.21 -0.02 -12.71
N GLY A 159 50.01 0.47 -12.37
CA GLY A 159 48.73 -0.19 -12.68
C GLY A 159 47.97 0.53 -13.80
N PRO A 160 47.01 -0.11 -14.49
CA PRO A 160 46.08 0.63 -15.35
C PRO A 160 45.38 1.70 -14.49
N ASP A 161 45.32 2.95 -14.98
CA ASP A 161 44.70 4.07 -14.27
C ASP A 161 43.34 3.64 -13.71
N VAL A 162 43.17 3.68 -12.39
CA VAL A 162 41.88 3.40 -11.75
C VAL A 162 40.94 4.51 -12.22
N GLU A 163 40.00 4.16 -13.08
CA GLU A 163 39.07 5.11 -13.70
C GLU A 163 38.37 5.93 -12.61
N HIS A 164 38.66 7.23 -12.59
CA HIS A 164 37.97 8.17 -11.72
C HIS A 164 36.47 8.16 -12.06
N GLY A 165 35.60 7.96 -11.07
CA GLY A 165 34.16 7.96 -11.34
C GLY A 165 33.28 7.48 -10.20
N LEU A 166 32.00 7.36 -10.52
CA LEU A 166 31.00 6.78 -9.64
C LEU A 166 30.87 5.28 -9.95
N GLN A 167 31.13 4.45 -8.96
CA GLN A 167 30.86 3.02 -9.03
C GLN A 167 29.45 2.75 -8.52
N LEU A 168 28.69 1.90 -9.21
CA LEU A 168 27.39 1.43 -8.77
C LEU A 168 27.38 -0.10 -8.74
N LEU A 169 27.05 -0.69 -7.60
CA LEU A 169 26.78 -2.11 -7.47
C LEU A 169 25.31 -2.30 -7.14
N PHE A 170 24.61 -3.09 -7.95
CA PHE A 170 23.19 -3.39 -7.77
C PHE A 170 22.98 -4.89 -7.86
N ASP A 171 22.49 -5.52 -6.79
CA ASP A 171 22.28 -6.98 -6.71
C ASP A 171 23.46 -7.79 -7.24
N HIS A 172 24.66 -7.46 -6.75
CA HIS A 172 25.95 -8.03 -7.15
C HIS A 172 26.40 -7.75 -8.59
N ARG A 173 25.66 -6.96 -9.37
CA ARG A 173 26.08 -6.47 -10.68
C ARG A 173 26.83 -5.17 -10.52
N HIS A 174 27.93 -5.03 -11.24
CA HIS A 174 28.82 -3.89 -11.13
C HIS A 174 28.76 -3.02 -12.40
N PHE A 175 28.59 -1.72 -12.20
CA PHE A 175 28.50 -0.71 -13.24
C PHE A 175 29.49 0.42 -12.95
N TRP A 176 30.20 0.84 -14.00
CA TRP A 176 31.04 2.03 -13.99
C TRP A 176 30.29 3.17 -14.67
N LEU A 177 30.10 4.27 -13.95
CA LEU A 177 29.38 5.43 -14.46
C LEU A 177 30.37 6.49 -14.97
N PRO A 178 29.92 7.40 -15.84
CA PRO A 178 30.74 8.51 -16.29
C PRO A 178 31.31 9.32 -15.11
N PRO A 179 32.53 9.87 -15.24
CA PRO A 179 33.17 10.63 -14.17
C PRO A 179 32.31 11.80 -13.72
N ILE A 180 32.27 11.99 -12.40
CA ILE A 180 31.65 13.13 -11.75
C ILE A 180 32.73 13.84 -10.95
N GLU A 181 32.87 15.15 -11.18
CA GLU A 181 33.79 16.00 -10.44
C GLU A 181 33.19 16.31 -9.06
N ILE A 182 33.36 15.39 -8.12
CA ILE A 182 33.00 15.58 -6.72
C ILE A 182 34.27 15.53 -5.88
N TYR A 183 34.55 16.64 -5.19
CA TYR A 183 35.77 16.79 -4.41
C TYR A 183 35.54 16.64 -2.90
N ASN A 184 34.27 16.71 -2.48
CA ASN A 184 33.86 16.77 -1.08
C ASN A 184 32.95 15.59 -0.70
N LEU A 185 32.87 15.32 0.59
CA LEU A 185 31.84 14.45 1.15
C LEU A 185 30.47 15.14 1.02
N PRO A 186 29.37 14.38 0.85
CA PRO A 186 28.05 14.97 0.91
C PRO A 186 27.82 15.60 2.28
N SER A 187 27.25 16.80 2.30
CA SER A 187 26.88 17.51 3.54
C SER A 187 25.65 16.90 4.20
N VAL A 188 24.70 16.45 3.37
CA VAL A 188 23.42 15.87 3.77
C VAL A 188 23.06 14.74 2.81
N VAL A 189 22.47 13.67 3.34
CA VAL A 189 21.87 12.58 2.57
C VAL A 189 20.39 12.52 2.92
N PHE A 190 19.51 12.54 1.91
CA PHE A 190 18.07 12.33 2.09
C PHE A 190 17.66 10.95 1.58
N ILE A 191 16.90 10.20 2.37
CA ILE A 191 16.34 8.89 1.99
C ILE A 191 14.84 9.02 1.75
N GLY A 192 14.36 8.42 0.66
CA GLY A 192 12.94 8.23 0.36
C GLY A 192 12.16 9.47 -0.06
N GLY A 193 12.72 10.67 0.02
CA GLY A 193 12.02 11.88 -0.38
C GLY A 193 12.85 13.13 -0.17
N LEU A 194 12.26 14.29 -0.43
CA LEU A 194 12.88 15.60 -0.17
C LEU A 194 11.88 16.51 0.54
N PRO A 195 12.38 17.50 1.31
CA PRO A 195 11.53 18.56 1.83
C PRO A 195 10.78 19.27 0.69
N ARG A 196 9.50 19.60 0.92
CA ARG A 196 8.49 20.16 -0.04
C ARG A 196 8.93 21.31 -0.97
N VAL A 197 10.10 21.90 -0.77
CA VAL A 197 10.61 23.04 -1.55
C VAL A 197 11.28 22.59 -2.86
N LEU A 198 11.59 21.29 -3.02
CA LEU A 198 12.35 20.77 -4.17
C LEU A 198 11.46 19.93 -5.10
N ASN A 199 10.98 20.52 -6.19
CA ASN A 199 10.34 19.78 -7.28
C ASN A 199 11.41 19.30 -8.27
N LEU A 200 11.65 17.99 -8.33
CA LEU A 200 12.48 17.37 -9.36
C LEU A 200 11.64 16.90 -10.54
N GLN A 201 12.17 17.11 -11.74
CA GLN A 201 11.62 16.56 -12.97
C GLN A 201 12.72 15.80 -13.70
N LEU A 202 12.42 14.57 -14.10
CA LEU A 202 13.25 13.82 -15.03
C LEU A 202 12.85 14.19 -16.45
N GLN A 203 13.83 14.54 -17.30
CA GLN A 203 13.61 14.66 -18.75
C GLN A 203 14.04 13.36 -19.43
N ALA A 204 13.24 12.30 -19.28
CA ALA A 204 13.40 11.10 -20.10
C ALA A 204 12.81 11.38 -21.48
N ASN A 205 13.59 11.18 -22.56
CA ASN A 205 13.14 11.35 -23.94
C ASN A 205 12.56 12.73 -24.31
N GLY A 206 12.92 13.79 -23.56
CA GLY A 206 12.46 15.15 -23.80
C GLY A 206 11.07 15.48 -23.24
N GLN A 207 10.43 14.57 -22.50
CA GLN A 207 9.20 14.84 -21.75
C GLN A 207 9.49 14.93 -20.25
N PRO A 208 8.97 15.95 -19.54
CA PRO A 208 9.12 16.05 -18.09
C PRO A 208 8.25 14.99 -17.41
N SER A 209 8.86 14.13 -16.61
CA SER A 209 8.18 13.16 -15.75
C SER A 209 8.34 13.55 -14.28
N ASN A 210 7.26 13.41 -13.52
CA ASN A 210 7.27 13.72 -12.09
C ASN A 210 8.02 12.64 -11.32
N ILE A 211 8.77 13.07 -10.30
CA ILE A 211 9.44 12.17 -9.36
C ILE A 211 8.69 12.26 -8.03
N TYR A 212 8.22 11.12 -7.56
CA TYR A 212 7.55 10.99 -6.27
C TYR A 212 8.53 10.55 -5.19
N GLY A 213 8.11 10.66 -3.92
CA GLY A 213 8.81 9.98 -2.84
C GLY A 213 8.86 8.46 -3.05
N LEU A 214 9.68 7.79 -2.26
CA LEU A 214 9.70 6.35 -2.17
C LEU A 214 8.37 5.86 -1.57
N PHE A 215 7.76 4.91 -2.26
CA PHE A 215 6.75 4.05 -1.68
C PHE A 215 7.36 2.67 -1.51
N GLY A 216 7.84 2.42 -0.31
CA GLY A 216 8.74 1.31 -0.09
C GLY A 216 9.42 1.29 1.26
N CYS A 217 10.30 0.33 1.39
CA CYS A 217 11.02 -0.01 2.58
C CYS A 217 12.51 0.10 2.36
N VAL A 218 13.21 0.50 3.41
CA VAL A 218 14.68 0.59 3.45
C VAL A 218 15.21 -0.23 4.62
N ASP A 219 16.31 -0.93 4.39
CA ASP A 219 17.10 -1.64 5.39
C ASP A 219 18.62 -1.46 5.12
N GLU A 220 19.45 -2.01 6.01
CA GLU A 220 20.91 -2.13 5.82
C GLU A 220 21.63 -0.86 5.33
N LEU A 221 21.24 0.30 5.88
CA LEU A 221 21.84 1.57 5.51
C LEU A 221 23.24 1.71 6.12
N THR A 222 24.27 1.81 5.29
CA THR A 222 25.66 2.01 5.74
C THR A 222 26.36 3.10 4.96
N MET A 223 27.22 3.87 5.64
CA MET A 223 28.09 4.88 5.03
C MET A 223 29.54 4.65 5.49
N ASN A 224 30.46 4.39 4.56
CA ASN A 224 31.86 4.04 4.86
C ASN A 224 31.99 2.96 5.96
N ASN A 225 31.18 1.91 5.85
CA ASN A 225 31.05 0.81 6.83
C ASN A 225 30.49 1.19 8.21
N VAL A 226 30.06 2.42 8.42
CA VAL A 226 29.28 2.82 9.60
C VAL A 226 27.81 2.48 9.35
N SER A 227 27.26 1.58 10.18
CA SER A 227 25.85 1.20 10.10
C SER A 227 24.97 2.26 10.75
N MET A 228 23.94 2.68 10.03
CA MET A 228 22.98 3.67 10.49
C MET A 228 21.78 2.98 11.13
N SER A 229 21.42 3.40 12.35
CA SER A 229 20.21 2.91 12.99
C SER A 229 18.98 3.53 12.33
N LEU A 230 18.20 2.71 11.63
CA LEU A 230 16.97 3.13 10.94
C LEU A 230 15.89 3.65 11.89
N ARG A 231 15.95 3.31 13.18
CA ARG A 231 15.08 3.89 14.23
C ARG A 231 15.24 5.42 14.35
N THR A 232 16.39 5.97 13.97
CA THR A 232 16.64 7.42 14.01
C THR A 232 15.91 8.19 12.91
N SER A 233 15.30 7.49 11.95
CA SER A 233 14.45 8.10 10.92
C SER A 233 13.11 8.60 11.43
N ASN A 234 12.67 8.16 12.61
CA ASN A 234 11.31 8.34 13.13
C ASN A 234 10.21 7.82 12.18
N ARG A 235 10.56 6.96 11.21
CA ARG A 235 9.61 6.30 10.31
C ARG A 235 9.10 5.01 10.94
N PRO A 236 7.88 4.56 10.59
CA PRO A 236 7.42 3.23 10.97
C PRO A 236 8.36 2.14 10.45
N VAL A 237 8.41 1.00 11.13
CA VAL A 237 9.14 -0.17 10.64
C VAL A 237 8.42 -0.81 9.46
N CYS A 238 9.18 -1.42 8.57
CA CYS A 238 8.68 -2.36 7.58
C CYS A 238 8.48 -3.72 8.22
N TYR A 239 7.40 -4.39 7.84
CA TYR A 239 6.99 -5.61 8.52
C TYR A 239 7.61 -6.86 7.89
N ASP A 240 7.61 -7.94 8.66
CA ASP A 240 8.32 -9.14 8.24
C ASP A 240 7.70 -9.79 7.02
N CYS A 241 6.42 -9.61 6.67
CA CYS A 241 5.89 -10.06 5.37
C CYS A 241 4.73 -9.14 4.92
N PHE A 242 5.02 -8.09 4.14
CA PHE A 242 3.98 -7.17 3.63
C PHE A 242 3.86 -7.22 2.10
N SER A 243 2.65 -6.94 1.61
CA SER A 243 2.43 -6.52 0.23
C SER A 243 2.45 -5.00 0.25
N LEU A 244 3.24 -4.40 -0.62
CA LEU A 244 3.07 -2.99 -0.92
C LEU A 244 1.84 -2.88 -1.81
N ASN A 245 0.84 -2.17 -1.33
CA ASN A 245 -0.28 -1.78 -2.18
C ASN A 245 -0.87 -0.49 -1.60
N PRO A 246 -0.89 0.62 -2.35
CA PRO A 246 -1.33 1.91 -1.86
C PRO A 246 -2.78 1.95 -1.40
N THR A 247 -3.60 0.99 -1.83
CA THR A 247 -4.98 0.83 -1.35
C THR A 247 -5.09 0.13 0.01
N ILE A 248 -3.98 -0.42 0.52
CA ILE A 248 -3.96 -1.03 1.84
C ILE A 248 -4.00 0.05 2.91
N VAL A 249 -4.82 -0.19 3.93
CA VAL A 249 -4.85 0.60 5.15
C VAL A 249 -4.82 -0.34 6.35
N HIS A 250 -3.83 -0.16 7.21
CA HIS A 250 -3.72 -0.85 8.50
C HIS A 250 -4.42 -0.04 9.59
N ILE A 251 -5.39 -0.67 10.23
CA ILE A 251 -6.17 -0.14 11.34
C ILE A 251 -5.48 -0.54 12.65
N PRO A 252 -5.09 0.43 13.49
CA PRO A 252 -4.26 0.17 14.67
C PRO A 252 -5.05 -0.47 15.83
N GLU A 253 -4.32 -1.11 16.73
CA GLU A 253 -4.87 -1.77 17.94
C GLU A 253 -5.61 -0.82 18.89
N ASN A 254 -5.19 0.45 18.93
CA ASN A 254 -5.78 1.49 19.79
C ASN A 254 -6.94 2.24 19.12
N ILE A 255 -7.48 1.74 17.99
CA ILE A 255 -8.59 2.37 17.27
C ILE A 255 -9.81 2.67 18.15
N ASP A 256 -10.07 1.82 19.14
CA ASP A 256 -11.15 2.00 20.11
C ASP A 256 -11.02 3.30 20.91
N GLU A 257 -9.80 3.78 21.18
CA GLU A 257 -9.56 5.03 21.90
C GLU A 257 -9.94 6.25 21.07
N TYR A 258 -9.54 6.27 19.79
CA TYR A 258 -9.93 7.32 18.85
C TYR A 258 -11.44 7.39 18.72
N LEU A 259 -12.08 6.22 18.56
CA LEU A 259 -13.50 6.17 18.30
C LEU A 259 -14.34 6.65 19.49
N LYS A 260 -13.83 6.63 20.74
CA LYS A 260 -14.54 7.19 21.91
C LYS A 260 -15.02 8.62 21.68
N TYR A 261 -14.28 9.38 20.87
CA TYR A 261 -14.52 10.80 20.65
C TYR A 261 -14.93 11.13 19.21
N SER A 262 -14.79 10.19 18.27
CA SER A 262 -14.95 10.46 16.84
C SER A 262 -15.50 9.26 16.07
N LEU A 263 -16.06 9.52 14.89
CA LEU A 263 -16.54 8.50 13.96
C LEU A 263 -15.72 8.59 12.67
N ILE A 264 -15.44 7.44 12.06
CA ILE A 264 -14.69 7.38 10.80
C ILE A 264 -15.69 7.18 9.68
N LYS A 265 -16.09 8.29 9.04
CA LYS A 265 -16.97 8.30 7.87
C LYS A 265 -16.12 8.22 6.60
N LEU A 266 -16.39 7.26 5.72
CA LEU A 266 -15.69 7.13 4.45
C LEU A 266 -16.07 8.28 3.50
N HIS A 267 -15.14 8.70 2.65
CA HIS A 267 -15.43 9.69 1.61
C HIS A 267 -16.14 9.04 0.43
N ILE A 268 -17.44 9.31 0.27
CA ILE A 268 -18.27 8.72 -0.78
C ILE A 268 -18.58 9.79 -1.83
N PRO A 269 -18.25 9.56 -3.12
CA PRO A 269 -18.63 10.46 -4.19
C PRO A 269 -20.15 10.68 -4.27
N ASP A 270 -20.58 11.93 -4.47
CA ASP A 270 -21.99 12.34 -4.42
C ASP A 270 -22.89 11.49 -5.31
N MET A 271 -22.38 11.09 -6.48
CA MET A 271 -23.09 10.23 -7.44
C MET A 271 -23.69 8.96 -6.80
N PHE A 272 -23.03 8.34 -5.82
CA PHE A 272 -23.54 7.12 -5.17
C PHE A 272 -24.56 7.40 -4.06
N THR A 273 -24.66 8.66 -3.62
CA THR A 273 -25.59 9.10 -2.56
C THR A 273 -26.88 9.69 -3.11
N GLN A 274 -26.98 9.85 -4.43
CA GLN A 274 -28.18 10.25 -5.15
C GLN A 274 -29.22 9.12 -5.17
N SER A 275 -30.49 9.47 -5.30
CA SER A 275 -31.57 8.50 -5.51
C SER A 275 -31.62 8.05 -6.97
N GLY A 276 -32.31 6.94 -7.24
CA GLY A 276 -32.56 6.44 -8.60
C GLY A 276 -31.59 5.37 -9.09
N HIS A 277 -30.67 4.90 -8.24
CA HIS A 277 -29.87 3.71 -8.53
C HIS A 277 -30.72 2.46 -8.41
N ASP A 278 -30.71 1.60 -9.43
CA ASP A 278 -31.32 0.27 -9.35
C ASP A 278 -30.45 -0.70 -8.53
N LYS A 279 -29.13 -0.51 -8.61
CA LYS A 279 -28.14 -1.37 -7.95
C LYS A 279 -26.91 -0.59 -7.51
N LEU A 280 -26.47 -0.86 -6.29
CA LEU A 280 -25.16 -0.50 -5.76
C LEU A 280 -24.41 -1.76 -5.32
N THR A 281 -23.09 -1.71 -5.32
CA THR A 281 -22.25 -2.79 -4.82
C THR A 281 -21.06 -2.22 -4.08
N PHE A 282 -20.91 -2.63 -2.82
CA PHE A 282 -19.80 -2.24 -1.95
C PHE A 282 -18.88 -3.45 -1.72
N ASP A 283 -17.63 -3.30 -2.14
CA ASP A 283 -16.64 -4.36 -2.12
C ASP A 283 -15.46 -3.94 -1.26
N PHE A 284 -14.91 -4.89 -0.51
CA PHE A 284 -13.68 -4.68 0.23
C PHE A 284 -12.95 -5.99 0.47
N SER A 285 -11.64 -5.90 0.65
CA SER A 285 -10.83 -6.99 1.15
C SER A 285 -10.27 -6.65 2.52
N PHE A 286 -10.14 -7.66 3.37
CA PHE A 286 -9.62 -7.48 4.72
C PHE A 286 -8.71 -8.63 5.15
N PHE A 287 -7.77 -8.32 6.02
CA PHE A 287 -6.78 -9.24 6.56
C PHE A 287 -6.66 -9.00 8.05
N TYR A 288 -6.62 -10.08 8.83
CA TYR A 288 -6.60 -9.99 10.29
C TYR A 288 -6.00 -11.25 10.89
N ASP A 289 -5.57 -11.14 12.15
CA ASP A 289 -5.10 -12.30 12.90
C ASP A 289 -6.30 -13.06 13.44
N ARG A 290 -6.54 -14.23 12.85
CA ARG A 290 -7.66 -15.11 13.20
C ARG A 290 -7.53 -15.72 14.59
N ASN A 291 -6.34 -15.74 15.17
CA ASN A 291 -6.13 -16.27 16.50
C ASN A 291 -6.56 -15.27 17.58
N THR A 292 -6.43 -13.97 17.31
CA THR A 292 -6.71 -12.90 18.26
C THR A 292 -8.12 -12.34 18.08
N ILE A 293 -8.50 -12.01 16.85
CA ILE A 293 -9.77 -11.36 16.55
C ILE A 293 -10.80 -12.42 16.19
N LYS A 294 -11.71 -12.69 17.14
CA LYS A 294 -12.84 -13.59 16.92
C LYS A 294 -14.09 -12.86 16.51
N GLN A 295 -14.26 -11.61 16.92
CA GLN A 295 -15.41 -10.81 16.52
C GLN A 295 -14.95 -9.39 16.26
N ALA A 296 -15.50 -8.74 15.24
CA ALA A 296 -15.16 -7.36 14.97
C ALA A 296 -16.23 -6.67 14.11
N SER A 297 -16.55 -5.42 14.43
CA SER A 297 -17.38 -4.61 13.53
C SER A 297 -16.56 -4.08 12.37
N LEU A 298 -17.04 -4.34 11.14
CA LEU A 298 -16.36 -3.94 9.90
C LEU A 298 -16.90 -2.60 9.41
N PHE A 299 -18.17 -2.54 9.06
CA PHE A 299 -18.79 -1.33 8.49
C PHE A 299 -20.24 -1.17 8.93
N VAL A 300 -20.68 0.09 9.00
CA VAL A 300 -22.09 0.45 9.11
C VAL A 300 -22.48 1.31 7.92
N LEU A 301 -23.42 0.83 7.11
CA LEU A 301 -24.00 1.54 5.97
C LEU A 301 -25.36 2.10 6.37
N THR A 302 -25.58 3.39 6.15
CA THR A 302 -26.86 4.05 6.42
C THR A 302 -27.60 4.31 5.11
N PHE A 303 -28.86 3.92 5.04
CA PHE A 303 -29.78 4.20 3.93
C PHE A 303 -30.97 5.00 4.42
N GLY A 304 -31.57 5.81 3.56
CA GLY A 304 -32.78 6.55 3.91
C GLY A 304 -33.41 7.21 2.69
N GLY A 305 -34.28 8.19 2.97
CA GLY A 305 -35.05 8.94 1.98
C GLY A 305 -34.30 10.15 1.42
N THR A 306 -34.94 10.84 0.48
CA THR A 306 -34.48 12.15 0.02
C THR A 306 -34.88 13.23 1.01
N ILE A 307 -34.25 14.40 0.94
CA ILE A 307 -34.61 15.55 1.78
C ILE A 307 -36.09 15.91 1.61
N ASP A 308 -36.61 15.80 0.38
CA ASP A 308 -38.01 16.13 0.06
C ASP A 308 -39.01 15.03 0.46
N LEU A 309 -38.53 13.81 0.69
CA LEU A 309 -39.33 12.64 1.08
C LEU A 309 -38.53 11.86 2.14
N PRO A 310 -38.45 12.39 3.38
CA PRO A 310 -37.70 11.73 4.43
C PRO A 310 -38.34 10.37 4.74
N SER A 311 -37.50 9.36 4.86
CA SER A 311 -37.87 8.04 5.37
C SER A 311 -37.07 7.77 6.63
N GLU A 312 -37.57 6.85 7.45
CA GLU A 312 -36.77 6.26 8.52
C GLU A 312 -35.45 5.71 7.96
N GLU A 313 -34.37 5.92 8.72
CA GLU A 313 -33.05 5.43 8.34
C GLU A 313 -32.89 3.94 8.68
N ILE A 314 -32.24 3.24 7.76
CA ILE A 314 -31.85 1.83 7.91
C ILE A 314 -30.35 1.80 8.11
N HIS A 315 -29.90 1.25 9.23
CA HIS A 315 -28.48 1.08 9.52
C HIS A 315 -28.10 -0.39 9.36
N LEU A 316 -27.51 -0.71 8.22
CA LEU A 316 -27.00 -2.04 7.90
C LEU A 316 -25.61 -2.21 8.53
N TRP A 317 -25.44 -3.24 9.34
CA TRP A 317 -24.21 -3.58 10.03
C TRP A 317 -23.56 -4.80 9.39
N LEU A 318 -22.30 -4.67 9.00
CA LEU A 318 -21.43 -5.77 8.59
C LEU A 318 -20.42 -6.06 9.70
N PHE A 319 -20.35 -7.30 10.15
CA PHE A 319 -19.42 -7.70 11.20
C PHE A 319 -18.85 -9.09 10.99
N LEU A 320 -17.62 -9.26 11.48
CA LEU A 320 -16.93 -10.52 11.58
C LEU A 320 -17.39 -11.25 12.85
N SER A 321 -17.69 -12.53 12.73
CA SER A 321 -17.90 -13.43 13.85
C SER A 321 -17.29 -14.79 13.51
N ASN A 322 -16.26 -15.17 14.25
CA ASN A 322 -15.40 -16.32 14.04
C ASN A 322 -14.77 -16.37 12.63
N ASN A 323 -15.35 -17.18 11.74
CA ASN A 323 -14.90 -17.37 10.37
C ASN A 323 -15.99 -16.98 9.36
N GLU A 324 -16.94 -16.14 9.78
CA GLU A 324 -18.08 -15.70 8.99
C GLU A 324 -18.15 -14.18 9.02
N VAL A 325 -18.58 -13.61 7.90
CA VAL A 325 -19.06 -12.23 7.88
C VAL A 325 -20.56 -12.27 7.85
N LYS A 326 -21.17 -11.61 8.83
CA LYS A 326 -22.61 -11.54 9.03
C LYS A 326 -23.10 -10.13 8.70
N MET A 327 -24.34 -10.04 8.26
CA MET A 327 -25.08 -8.79 8.18
C MET A 327 -26.37 -8.83 8.98
N GLY A 328 -26.74 -7.67 9.50
CA GLY A 328 -28.08 -7.39 10.00
C GLY A 328 -28.37 -5.90 9.94
N TYR A 329 -29.61 -5.51 10.23
CA TYR A 329 -29.98 -4.10 10.23
C TYR A 329 -30.77 -3.75 11.49
N ILE A 330 -30.74 -2.45 11.80
CA ILE A 330 -31.58 -1.82 12.81
C ILE A 330 -32.19 -0.57 12.20
N THR A 331 -33.33 -0.14 12.73
CA THR A 331 -34.01 1.07 12.30
C THR A 331 -34.33 1.94 13.51
N GLU A 332 -34.75 3.18 13.32
CA GLU A 332 -35.04 4.09 14.43
C GLU A 332 -36.22 3.61 15.29
N SER A 333 -37.21 2.98 14.67
CA SER A 333 -38.44 2.48 15.29
C SER A 333 -38.32 1.05 15.81
N ASN A 334 -37.41 0.24 15.27
CA ASN A 334 -37.17 -1.12 15.72
C ASN A 334 -35.72 -1.31 16.20
N ASN A 335 -35.58 -1.49 17.51
CA ASN A 335 -34.29 -1.74 18.14
C ASN A 335 -33.89 -3.23 18.15
N GLU A 336 -34.75 -4.13 17.69
CA GLU A 336 -34.40 -5.54 17.52
C GLU A 336 -33.65 -5.73 16.20
N LEU A 337 -32.42 -6.20 16.32
CA LEU A 337 -31.53 -6.40 15.19
C LEU A 337 -31.95 -7.67 14.45
N GLU A 338 -32.43 -7.54 13.20
CA GLU A 338 -32.76 -8.69 12.36
C GLU A 338 -31.48 -9.29 11.80
N LEU A 339 -31.24 -10.55 12.14
CA LEU A 339 -29.92 -11.17 12.11
C LEU A 339 -30.08 -12.62 11.67
N ASN A 340 -29.70 -12.96 10.44
CA ASN A 340 -29.62 -14.35 9.95
C ASN A 340 -28.88 -14.51 8.61
N HIS A 341 -28.09 -13.53 8.18
CA HIS A 341 -27.50 -13.54 6.84
C HIS A 341 -26.00 -13.50 6.91
N GLU A 342 -25.35 -14.57 6.49
CA GLU A 342 -23.92 -14.77 6.67
C GLU A 342 -23.27 -15.40 5.45
N VAL A 343 -21.96 -15.16 5.36
CA VAL A 343 -21.09 -15.82 4.40
C VAL A 343 -19.87 -16.37 5.13
N ASN A 344 -19.50 -17.58 4.76
CA ASN A 344 -18.29 -18.24 5.22
C ASN A 344 -17.06 -17.60 4.58
N LEU A 345 -16.00 -17.44 5.36
CA LEU A 345 -14.68 -17.07 4.88
C LEU A 345 -13.90 -18.31 4.51
N ALA A 346 -13.00 -18.18 3.52
CA ALA A 346 -12.11 -19.27 3.12
C ALA A 346 -11.32 -19.80 4.33
N ASN A 347 -11.33 -21.11 4.52
CA ASN A 347 -10.59 -21.79 5.58
C ASN A 347 -9.51 -22.66 4.92
N ILE A 348 -8.34 -22.06 4.70
CA ILE A 348 -7.12 -22.79 4.33
C ILE A 348 -6.51 -23.25 5.66
N GLY A 349 -5.98 -24.47 5.72
CA GLY A 349 -5.56 -25.15 6.96
C GLY A 349 -4.78 -24.29 7.97
N HIS A 350 -4.85 -24.69 9.24
CA HIS A 350 -4.36 -23.93 10.40
C HIS A 350 -3.09 -23.11 10.16
N ASN A 351 -3.15 -21.81 10.51
CA ASN A 351 -2.06 -20.83 10.59
C ASN A 351 -1.71 -19.98 9.36
N GLN A 352 -2.56 -19.92 8.32
CA GLN A 352 -2.35 -18.93 7.24
C GLN A 352 -3.33 -17.77 7.37
N ASN A 353 -2.84 -16.63 7.87
CA ASN A 353 -3.52 -15.35 7.69
C ASN A 353 -3.56 -15.08 6.18
N ILE A 354 -4.76 -14.93 5.63
CA ILE A 354 -5.00 -14.68 4.20
C ILE A 354 -5.96 -13.51 4.03
N TRP A 355 -5.92 -12.88 2.86
CA TRP A 355 -6.88 -11.84 2.51
C TRP A 355 -8.27 -12.44 2.24
N HIS A 356 -9.27 -11.87 2.90
CA HIS A 356 -10.69 -12.14 2.70
C HIS A 356 -11.29 -11.10 1.78
N TYR A 357 -12.28 -11.49 1.00
CA TYR A 357 -12.99 -10.59 0.09
C TYR A 357 -14.48 -10.67 0.40
N ILE A 358 -15.11 -9.50 0.51
CA ILE A 358 -16.54 -9.34 0.72
C ILE A 358 -17.10 -8.42 -0.34
N LYS A 359 -18.25 -8.82 -0.85
CA LYS A 359 -19.07 -8.08 -1.81
C LYS A 359 -20.48 -8.01 -1.27
N LEU A 360 -20.96 -6.79 -1.01
CA LEU A 360 -22.33 -6.50 -0.63
C LEU A 360 -23.09 -5.99 -1.85
N HIS A 361 -24.03 -6.78 -2.35
CA HIS A 361 -24.98 -6.32 -3.36
C HIS A 361 -26.17 -5.63 -2.70
N ILE A 362 -26.50 -4.44 -3.21
CA ILE A 362 -27.62 -3.62 -2.76
C ILE A 362 -28.52 -3.38 -3.97
N THR A 363 -29.76 -3.85 -3.92
CA THR A 363 -30.73 -3.66 -5.01
C THR A 363 -31.91 -2.85 -4.52
N PHE A 364 -32.34 -1.87 -5.32
CA PHE A 364 -33.48 -1.02 -5.03
C PHE A 364 -34.65 -1.44 -5.92
N ILE A 365 -35.70 -2.02 -5.32
CA ILE A 365 -36.91 -2.44 -6.05
C ILE A 365 -38.11 -1.69 -5.49
N ASN A 366 -38.64 -0.72 -6.26
CA ASN A 366 -39.78 0.10 -5.81
C ASN A 366 -39.57 0.74 -4.43
N HIS A 367 -38.34 1.20 -4.16
CA HIS A 367 -37.87 1.74 -2.86
C HIS A 367 -37.73 0.71 -1.72
N ASN A 368 -37.87 -0.59 -2.00
CA ASN A 368 -37.48 -1.63 -1.07
C ASN A 368 -36.01 -1.98 -1.29
N LEU A 369 -35.26 -2.12 -0.22
CA LEU A 369 -33.86 -2.55 -0.26
C LEU A 369 -33.76 -4.06 -0.18
N LEU A 370 -32.90 -4.63 -1.01
CA LEU A 370 -32.48 -6.02 -0.93
C LEU A 370 -30.97 -6.07 -0.80
N PHE A 371 -30.49 -6.76 0.22
CA PHE A 371 -29.08 -6.95 0.49
C PHE A 371 -28.70 -8.41 0.30
N GLN A 372 -27.54 -8.64 -0.33
CA GLN A 372 -26.96 -9.98 -0.43
C GLN A 372 -25.45 -9.88 -0.24
N LEU A 373 -24.93 -10.67 0.70
CA LEU A 373 -23.51 -10.79 0.94
C LEU A 373 -22.92 -11.92 0.09
N LYS A 374 -21.68 -11.71 -0.36
CA LYS A 374 -20.89 -12.70 -1.05
C LYS A 374 -19.46 -12.67 -0.54
N SER A 375 -18.90 -13.86 -0.32
CA SER A 375 -17.47 -14.09 -0.10
C SER A 375 -16.87 -14.87 -1.27
N GLN A 376 -15.60 -15.26 -1.16
CA GLN A 376 -14.98 -16.16 -2.15
C GLN A 376 -15.59 -17.57 -2.14
N THR A 377 -16.26 -17.96 -1.07
CA THR A 377 -16.70 -19.36 -0.87
C THR A 377 -18.21 -19.53 -0.76
N SER A 378 -18.95 -18.47 -0.50
CA SER A 378 -20.40 -18.55 -0.27
C SER A 378 -21.13 -17.25 -0.61
N ILE A 379 -22.45 -17.36 -0.75
CA ILE A 379 -23.39 -16.26 -0.93
C ILE A 379 -24.47 -16.42 0.12
N SER A 380 -24.88 -15.33 0.77
CA SER A 380 -25.96 -15.35 1.76
C SER A 380 -27.33 -15.41 1.10
N ASP A 381 -28.34 -15.73 1.90
CA ASP A 381 -29.73 -15.40 1.57
C ASP A 381 -29.91 -13.87 1.42
N THR A 382 -31.03 -13.46 0.83
CA THR A 382 -31.35 -12.03 0.65
C THR A 382 -32.00 -11.46 1.89
N LEU A 383 -31.40 -10.42 2.46
CA LEU A 383 -31.96 -9.64 3.54
C LEU A 383 -32.80 -8.49 2.97
N ALA A 384 -34.05 -8.39 3.39
CA ALA A 384 -35.00 -7.39 2.91
C ALA A 384 -35.64 -6.64 4.09
N PRO A 385 -35.20 -5.40 4.38
CA PRO A 385 -35.87 -4.59 5.39
C PRO A 385 -37.33 -4.33 5.02
N PHE A 386 -38.20 -4.31 6.02
CA PHE A 386 -39.62 -3.95 5.85
C PHE A 386 -39.86 -2.44 5.70
N ILE A 387 -38.78 -1.65 5.71
CA ILE A 387 -38.78 -0.20 5.60
C ILE A 387 -38.25 0.22 4.23
N LYS A 388 -38.83 1.28 3.67
CA LYS A 388 -38.43 1.84 2.39
C LYS A 388 -37.29 2.83 2.54
N ALA A 389 -36.33 2.76 1.62
CA ALA A 389 -35.25 3.72 1.48
C ALA A 389 -34.86 3.81 -0.01
N ASN A 390 -34.35 4.97 -0.43
CA ASN A 390 -34.16 5.28 -1.84
C ASN A 390 -32.71 5.60 -2.23
N ARG A 391 -31.80 5.72 -1.26
CA ARG A 391 -30.39 6.01 -1.50
C ARG A 391 -29.49 5.60 -0.34
N LEU A 392 -28.19 5.48 -0.63
CA LEU A 392 -27.13 5.40 0.37
C LEU A 392 -26.86 6.80 0.94
N ILE A 393 -26.78 6.92 2.26
CA ILE A 393 -26.47 8.18 2.95
C ILE A 393 -25.00 8.23 3.37
N SER A 394 -24.48 7.14 3.93
CA SER A 394 -23.09 7.09 4.42
C SER A 394 -22.61 5.66 4.66
N ILE A 395 -21.28 5.52 4.72
CA ILE A 395 -20.59 4.32 5.17
C ILE A 395 -19.61 4.76 6.25
N HIS A 396 -19.66 4.10 7.40
CA HIS A 396 -18.75 4.33 8.51
C HIS A 396 -17.95 3.07 8.82
N LEU A 397 -16.68 3.22 9.20
CA LEU A 397 -15.85 2.13 9.70
C LEU A 397 -16.33 1.74 11.10
N GLY A 398 -16.85 0.51 11.19
CA GLY A 398 -17.32 -0.21 12.36
C GLY A 398 -18.42 0.41 13.25
N ARG A 399 -18.65 1.72 13.30
CA ARG A 399 -19.83 2.28 14.01
C ARG A 399 -20.27 3.63 13.48
N ASN A 400 -21.53 4.00 13.76
CA ASN A 400 -22.07 5.32 13.45
C ASN A 400 -22.78 5.91 14.69
N THR A 401 -23.53 6.99 14.50
CA THR A 401 -24.29 7.66 15.57
C THR A 401 -25.42 6.83 16.15
N PHE A 402 -26.02 5.92 15.37
CA PHE A 402 -27.15 5.11 15.81
C PHE A 402 -26.76 3.73 16.32
N LEU A 403 -25.85 3.04 15.64
CA LEU A 403 -25.24 1.77 16.05
C LEU A 403 -23.95 2.04 16.82
N THR A 404 -24.09 2.38 18.09
CA THR A 404 -22.97 2.58 19.02
C THR A 404 -22.47 1.25 19.57
N SER A 405 -21.28 1.25 20.19
CA SER A 405 -20.71 0.04 20.83
C SER A 405 -21.69 -0.58 21.84
N ASP A 406 -22.38 0.23 22.64
CA ASP A 406 -23.33 -0.26 23.65
C ASP A 406 -24.56 -0.91 23.02
N LYS A 407 -25.10 -0.33 21.93
CA LYS A 407 -26.21 -0.94 21.18
C LYS A 407 -25.78 -2.24 20.50
N MET A 408 -24.58 -2.28 19.91
CA MET A 408 -24.05 -3.50 19.32
C MET A 408 -23.85 -4.60 20.36
N LYS A 409 -23.42 -4.26 21.59
CA LYS A 409 -23.28 -5.22 22.70
C LYS A 409 -24.59 -5.81 23.20
N GLN A 410 -25.69 -5.08 23.03
CA GLN A 410 -27.03 -5.56 23.37
C GLN A 410 -27.61 -6.51 22.30
N SER A 411 -26.90 -6.72 21.19
CA SER A 411 -27.33 -7.64 20.13
C SER A 411 -27.24 -9.11 20.55
N VAL A 412 -28.05 -9.94 19.90
CA VAL A 412 -28.25 -11.38 20.22
C VAL A 412 -26.99 -12.23 19.99
N TYR A 413 -25.93 -11.70 19.34
CA TYR A 413 -24.72 -12.44 19.01
C TYR A 413 -23.64 -12.49 20.10
N ASN A 414 -23.92 -12.06 21.34
CA ASN A 414 -22.88 -11.88 22.37
C ASN A 414 -21.71 -11.04 21.83
N TYR A 415 -22.02 -10.03 21.02
CA TYR A 415 -21.00 -9.20 20.43
C TYR A 415 -20.32 -8.37 21.51
N HIS A 416 -18.99 -8.49 21.64
CA HIS A 416 -18.27 -7.86 22.74
C HIS A 416 -17.92 -6.39 22.49
N GLY A 417 -18.32 -5.82 21.34
CA GLY A 417 -18.11 -4.41 21.05
C GLY A 417 -16.78 -4.11 20.35
N GLU A 418 -16.02 -5.12 19.95
CA GLU A 418 -14.64 -4.98 19.47
C GLU A 418 -14.57 -4.40 18.05
N MET A 419 -13.80 -3.34 17.87
CA MET A 419 -13.60 -2.78 16.53
C MET A 419 -12.65 -3.64 15.71
N PHE A 420 -12.84 -3.63 14.39
CA PHE A 420 -11.91 -4.33 13.49
C PHE A 420 -10.51 -3.73 13.57
N LYS A 421 -9.52 -4.62 13.69
CA LYS A 421 -8.10 -4.34 13.72
C LYS A 421 -7.42 -5.27 12.72
N GLY A 422 -6.36 -4.81 12.08
CA GLY A 422 -5.78 -5.46 10.93
C GLY A 422 -5.89 -4.57 9.70
N CYS A 423 -6.02 -5.15 8.52
CA CYS A 423 -5.86 -4.40 7.28
C CYS A 423 -7.09 -4.46 6.41
N LEU A 424 -7.35 -3.36 5.71
CA LEU A 424 -8.33 -3.25 4.65
C LEU A 424 -7.64 -2.91 3.34
N ARG A 425 -8.21 -3.32 2.21
CA ARG A 425 -7.81 -2.84 0.88
C ARG A 425 -8.95 -2.96 -0.11
N SER A 426 -8.76 -2.36 -1.29
CA SER A 426 -9.69 -2.50 -2.42
C SER A 426 -11.13 -2.15 -2.04
N LEU A 427 -11.29 -1.05 -1.28
CA LEU A 427 -12.59 -0.49 -0.90
C LEU A 427 -13.20 0.16 -2.14
N HIS A 428 -14.22 -0.46 -2.72
CA HIS A 428 -14.84 0.01 -3.95
C HIS A 428 -16.35 0.16 -3.78
N LEU A 429 -16.90 1.20 -4.42
CA LEU A 429 -18.33 1.36 -4.62
C LEU A 429 -18.62 1.38 -6.12
N SER A 430 -19.68 0.69 -6.52
CA SER A 430 -20.02 0.56 -7.93
C SER A 430 -21.53 0.59 -8.18
N THR A 431 -21.89 1.14 -9.34
CA THR A 431 -23.21 1.02 -9.97
C THR A 431 -23.11 0.02 -11.13
N SER A 432 -24.14 -0.07 -11.97
CA SER A 432 -24.08 -0.80 -13.24
C SER A 432 -23.12 -0.19 -14.27
N THR A 433 -22.73 1.08 -14.12
CA THR A 433 -21.97 1.83 -15.13
C THR A 433 -20.64 2.38 -14.64
N GLU A 434 -20.44 2.50 -13.33
CA GLU A 434 -19.26 3.13 -12.75
C GLU A 434 -18.72 2.36 -11.53
N ILE A 435 -17.41 2.43 -11.32
CA ILE A 435 -16.69 1.87 -10.17
C ILE A 435 -15.75 2.95 -9.65
N ARG A 436 -15.73 3.19 -8.34
CA ARG A 436 -14.82 4.14 -7.69
C ARG A 436 -14.17 3.52 -6.46
N ASN A 437 -12.91 3.88 -6.25
CA ASN A 437 -12.22 3.63 -4.99
C ASN A 437 -12.79 4.54 -3.92
N ILE A 438 -12.98 3.98 -2.72
CA ILE A 438 -13.48 4.69 -1.55
C ILE A 438 -12.35 4.72 -0.52
N ASN A 439 -11.94 5.94 -0.17
CA ASN A 439 -10.84 6.13 0.77
C ASN A 439 -11.38 6.42 2.17
N LEU A 440 -10.61 5.98 3.16
CA LEU A 440 -10.71 6.48 4.53
C LEU A 440 -10.29 7.96 4.54
N PRO A 441 -10.79 8.78 5.49
CA PRO A 441 -10.31 10.13 5.68
C PRO A 441 -8.78 10.20 5.79
N GLU A 442 -8.19 11.22 5.17
CA GLU A 442 -6.77 11.56 5.38
C GLU A 442 -6.55 11.95 6.86
N ASP A 443 -5.32 11.77 7.35
CA ASP A 443 -4.88 12.18 8.69
C ASP A 443 -5.50 11.43 9.90
N LEU A 444 -5.96 10.20 9.71
CA LEU A 444 -6.40 9.37 10.84
C LEU A 444 -5.20 8.95 11.73
N PRO A 445 -5.21 9.28 13.03
CA PRO A 445 -4.08 8.98 13.92
C PRO A 445 -3.80 7.47 14.01
N GLY A 446 -2.55 7.07 13.77
CA GLY A 446 -2.09 5.68 13.91
C GLY A 446 -2.47 4.74 12.76
N PHE A 447 -3.20 5.23 11.75
CA PHE A 447 -3.43 4.45 10.52
C PHE A 447 -2.15 4.43 9.70
N LEU A 448 -1.79 3.26 9.17
CA LEU A 448 -0.66 3.12 8.25
C LEU A 448 -1.20 2.79 6.87
N TYR A 449 -0.86 3.61 5.89
CA TYR A 449 -1.25 3.42 4.49
C TYR A 449 -0.18 2.65 3.74
N GLY A 450 -0.59 1.85 2.77
CA GLY A 450 0.30 1.14 1.86
C GLY A 450 0.84 -0.18 2.36
N LEU A 451 0.54 -0.55 3.60
CA LEU A 451 1.20 -1.63 4.29
C LEU A 451 0.26 -2.35 5.27
N CYS A 452 0.47 -3.65 5.47
CA CYS A 452 -0.36 -4.51 6.31
C CYS A 452 0.47 -5.40 7.25
N HIS A 453 -0.02 -5.59 8.49
CA HIS A 453 0.59 -6.45 9.50
C HIS A 453 -0.45 -7.13 10.41
N THR A 454 -0.07 -8.24 11.05
CA THR A 454 -0.89 -8.98 12.02
C THR A 454 -0.30 -9.18 13.41
N SER A 455 0.97 -8.87 13.66
CA SER A 455 1.55 -9.10 15.00
C SER A 455 1.20 -7.97 15.98
N LEU A 456 0.79 -8.42 17.17
CA LEU A 456 0.32 -7.67 18.34
C LEU A 456 1.43 -6.88 19.07
N VAL A 457 2.61 -6.73 18.49
CA VAL A 457 3.76 -6.14 19.20
C VAL A 457 3.91 -4.68 18.78
N TRP A 458 3.45 -3.80 19.67
CA TRP A 458 3.89 -2.41 19.78
C TRP A 458 4.39 -2.16 21.20
#